data_AF-A0A5P9XSX7-F1
#
_entry.id   AF-A0A5P9XSX7-F1
#
_cell.length_a   1.000
_cell.length_b   1.000
_cell.length_c   1.000
_cell.angle_alpha   90.00
_cell.angle_beta   90.00
_cell.angle_gamma   90.00
#
_symmetry.space_group_name_H-M   'P 1'
#
loop_
_entity.id
_entity.type
_entity.pdbx_description
1 polymer ?
#
loop_
_entity_poly.entity_id
_entity_poly.type
_entity_poly.pdbx_seq_one_letter_code
_entity_poly.pdbx_strand_id
1 'polypeptide(L)'
;MEKTQNRTYGEFGTRLFDAYHVSKNPEGLTAGQLNGHLEVARETNYGLFANINSLGQILMHTRSNRDAWDEATLFDFGSLLASLGGVGCLIDGITEDLQHHINTLNANKEA
;
A
#
# COMPACT_ATOMS: atom_id res chain seq x y z
N MET A 1 -7.75 23.00 -12.82
CA MET A 1 -6.56 22.22 -12.38
C MET A 1 -6.95 20.88 -11.74
N GLU A 2 -8.20 20.42 -11.85
CA GLU A 2 -8.70 19.16 -11.23
C GLU A 2 -8.50 17.88 -12.07
N LYS A 3 -8.31 17.99 -13.39
CA LYS A 3 -8.27 16.81 -14.27
C LYS A 3 -6.97 15.98 -14.16
N THR A 4 -5.89 16.59 -13.68
CA THR A 4 -4.58 15.93 -13.62
C THR A 4 -4.45 15.00 -12.41
N GLN A 5 -5.00 15.39 -11.26
CA GLN A 5 -4.96 14.56 -10.04
C GLN A 5 -5.83 13.31 -10.15
N ASN A 6 -7.04 13.40 -10.72
CA ASN A 6 -7.91 12.23 -10.90
C ASN A 6 -7.32 11.17 -11.83
N ARG A 7 -6.43 11.56 -12.76
CA ARG A 7 -5.76 10.62 -13.68
C ARG A 7 -4.68 9.82 -12.95
N THR A 8 -3.91 10.48 -12.10
CA THR A 8 -2.81 9.86 -11.34
C THR A 8 -3.31 8.88 -10.29
N TYR A 9 -4.38 9.20 -9.56
CA TYR A 9 -4.96 8.26 -8.58
C TYR A 9 -5.63 7.04 -9.24
N GLY A 10 -6.28 7.23 -10.40
CA GLY A 10 -6.88 6.13 -11.17
C GLY A 10 -5.83 5.17 -11.75
N GLU A 11 -4.75 5.70 -12.29
CA GLU A 11 -3.61 4.90 -12.78
C GLU A 11 -2.91 4.16 -11.63
N PHE A 12 -2.83 4.78 -10.45
CA PHE A 12 -2.18 4.17 -9.28
C PHE A 12 -2.98 2.99 -8.72
N GLY A 13 -4.30 3.14 -8.54
CA GLY A 13 -5.17 2.03 -8.11
C GLY A 13 -5.19 0.87 -9.10
N THR A 14 -5.14 1.17 -10.40
CA THR A 14 -5.07 0.15 -11.45
C THR A 14 -3.77 -0.65 -11.35
N ARG A 15 -2.62 0.00 -11.15
CA ARG A 15 -1.32 -0.68 -11.03
C ARG A 15 -1.25 -1.60 -9.80
N LEU A 16 -1.83 -1.20 -8.67
CA LEU A 16 -1.89 -2.06 -7.48
C LEU A 16 -2.83 -3.26 -7.71
N PHE A 17 -3.96 -3.04 -8.38
CA PHE A 17 -4.88 -4.12 -8.75
C PHE A 17 -4.21 -5.12 -9.70
N ASP A 18 -3.45 -4.63 -10.68
CA ASP A 18 -2.67 -5.47 -11.58
C ASP A 18 -1.60 -6.26 -10.82
N ALA A 19 -0.91 -5.62 -9.86
CA ALA A 19 0.06 -6.30 -9.01
C ALA A 19 -0.58 -7.42 -8.16
N TYR A 20 -1.78 -7.20 -7.63
CA TYR A 20 -2.56 -8.24 -6.94
C TYR A 20 -2.91 -9.39 -7.88
N HIS A 21 -3.38 -9.10 -9.09
CA HIS A 21 -3.75 -10.14 -10.04
C HIS A 21 -2.55 -11.00 -10.45
N VAL A 22 -1.41 -10.35 -10.70
CA VAL A 22 -0.13 -11.00 -11.02
C VAL A 22 0.39 -11.82 -9.84
N SER A 23 0.23 -11.34 -8.59
CA SER A 23 0.65 -12.10 -7.42
C SER A 23 -0.12 -13.40 -7.24
N LYS A 24 -1.35 -13.48 -7.76
CA LYS A 24 -2.18 -14.70 -7.74
C LYS A 24 -2.02 -15.58 -8.97
N ASN A 25 -1.50 -15.04 -10.07
CA ASN A 25 -1.35 -15.73 -11.36
C ASN A 25 -0.01 -15.36 -12.02
N PRO A 26 1.12 -15.83 -11.47
CA PRO A 26 2.45 -15.44 -11.96
C PRO A 26 2.88 -16.20 -13.22
N GLU A 27 2.07 -17.13 -13.74
CA GLU A 27 2.47 -18.04 -14.81
C GLU A 27 2.86 -17.28 -16.10
N GLY A 28 3.96 -17.72 -16.72
CA GLY A 28 4.45 -17.12 -17.97
C GLY A 28 5.19 -15.78 -17.80
N LEU A 29 5.27 -15.25 -16.57
CA LEU A 29 6.04 -14.04 -16.28
C LEU A 29 7.47 -14.35 -15.85
N THR A 30 8.38 -13.47 -16.22
CA THR A 30 9.77 -13.51 -15.78
C THR A 30 9.95 -12.87 -14.41
N ALA A 31 11.01 -13.23 -13.70
CA ALA A 31 11.37 -12.59 -12.43
C ALA A 31 11.51 -11.06 -12.53
N GLY A 32 12.01 -10.54 -13.66
CA GLY A 32 12.11 -9.10 -13.89
C GLY A 32 10.74 -8.43 -14.02
N GLN A 33 9.77 -9.07 -14.68
CA GLN A 33 8.41 -8.57 -14.78
C GLN A 33 7.71 -8.58 -13.41
N LEU A 34 7.85 -9.67 -12.65
CA LEU A 34 7.32 -9.74 -11.28
C LEU A 34 7.93 -8.69 -10.35
N ASN A 35 9.23 -8.39 -10.51
CA ASN A 35 9.90 -7.37 -9.70
C ASN A 35 9.31 -5.97 -9.93
N GLY A 36 8.90 -5.64 -11.16
CA GLY A 36 8.20 -4.37 -11.44
C GLY A 36 6.87 -4.24 -10.68
N HIS A 37 6.10 -5.34 -10.57
CA HIS A 37 4.87 -5.36 -9.77
C HIS A 37 5.14 -5.30 -8.26
N LEU A 38 6.24 -5.93 -7.82
CA LEU A 38 6.67 -5.89 -6.42
C LEU A 38 7.05 -4.46 -6.00
N GLU A 39 7.75 -3.72 -6.86
CA GLU A 39 8.10 -2.32 -6.62
C GLU A 39 6.84 -1.45 -6.48
N VAL A 40 5.85 -1.63 -7.36
CA VAL A 40 4.55 -0.94 -7.25
C VAL A 40 3.89 -1.19 -5.90
N ALA A 41 3.79 -2.46 -5.47
CA ALA A 41 3.16 -2.80 -4.20
C ALA A 41 3.93 -2.20 -3.00
N ARG A 42 5.27 -2.24 -3.01
CA ARG A 42 6.11 -1.65 -1.97
C ARG A 42 5.98 -0.13 -1.88
N GLU A 43 6.07 0.56 -3.01
CA GLU A 43 5.89 2.03 -3.06
C GLU A 43 4.51 2.43 -2.55
N THR A 44 3.49 1.66 -2.90
CA THR A 44 2.11 1.88 -2.44
C THR A 44 1.99 1.72 -0.94
N ASN A 45 2.57 0.65 -0.38
CA ASN A 45 2.50 0.43 1.05
C ASN A 45 3.28 1.49 1.83
N TYR A 46 4.47 1.86 1.33
CA TYR A 46 5.26 2.94 1.93
C TYR A 46 4.51 4.28 1.93
N GLY A 47 3.90 4.65 0.81
CA GLY A 47 3.11 5.88 0.70
C GLY A 47 1.90 5.89 1.65
N LEU A 48 1.24 4.74 1.81
CA LEU A 48 0.13 4.58 2.76
C LEU A 48 0.58 4.80 4.20
N PHE A 49 1.65 4.14 4.64
CA PHE A 49 2.16 4.32 6.00
C PHE A 49 2.73 5.72 6.26
N ALA A 50 3.30 6.38 5.25
CA ALA A 50 3.70 7.78 5.36
C ALA A 50 2.48 8.71 5.59
N ASN A 51 1.36 8.44 4.92
CA ASN A 51 0.11 9.17 5.13
C ASN A 51 -0.50 8.88 6.51
N ILE A 52 -0.54 7.61 6.94
CA ILE A 52 -0.99 7.21 8.29
C ILE A 52 -0.16 7.93 9.36
N ASN A 53 1.16 7.97 9.22
CA ASN A 53 2.05 8.67 10.15
C ASN A 53 1.76 10.17 10.18
N SER A 54 1.59 10.81 9.02
CA SER A 54 1.28 12.24 8.94
C SER A 54 -0.07 12.57 9.60
N LEU A 55 -1.08 11.72 9.38
CA LEU A 55 -2.39 11.83 10.03
C LEU A 55 -2.30 11.67 11.55
N GLY A 56 -1.55 10.69 12.04
CA GLY A 56 -1.29 10.51 13.47
C GLY A 56 -0.54 11.71 14.09
N GLN A 57 0.41 12.28 13.37
CA GLN A 57 1.14 13.48 13.81
C GLN A 57 0.23 14.72 13.89
N ILE A 58 -0.72 14.90 12.96
CA ILE A 58 -1.68 16.01 13.02
C ILE A 58 -2.54 15.94 14.28
N LEU A 59 -3.02 14.74 14.65
CA LEU A 59 -3.77 14.53 15.89
C LEU A 59 -2.94 14.87 17.13
N MET A 60 -1.67 14.49 17.12
CA MET A 60 -0.78 14.55 18.28
C MET A 60 0.09 15.82 18.32
N HIS A 61 -0.09 16.74 17.38
CA HIS A 61 0.83 17.86 17.16
C HIS A 61 0.96 18.78 18.39
N THR A 62 -0.16 19.01 19.10
CA THR A 62 -0.19 19.77 20.36
C THR A 62 -1.26 19.22 21.31
N ARG A 63 -1.11 19.45 22.64
CA ARG A 63 -2.18 19.15 23.62
C ARG A 63 -3.48 19.88 23.30
N SER A 64 -3.39 21.14 22.86
CA SER A 64 -4.58 21.92 22.49
C SER A 64 -5.31 21.36 21.28
N ASN A 65 -4.59 20.78 20.30
CA ASN A 65 -5.23 20.09 19.19
C ASN A 65 -5.95 18.85 19.71
N ARG A 66 -5.25 17.98 20.46
CA ARG A 66 -5.83 16.75 21.01
C ARG A 66 -7.10 17.00 21.82
N ASP A 67 -7.09 18.02 22.68
CA ASP A 67 -8.21 18.35 23.57
C ASP A 67 -9.33 19.14 22.86
N ALA A 68 -9.10 19.62 21.62
CA ALA A 68 -10.10 20.31 20.81
C ALA A 68 -11.02 19.35 20.03
N TRP A 69 -10.64 18.07 19.91
CA TRP A 69 -11.49 17.06 19.28
C TRP A 69 -12.40 16.44 20.33
N ASP A 70 -13.70 16.33 20.01
CA ASP A 70 -14.59 15.51 20.81
C ASP A 70 -14.26 14.02 20.67
N GLU A 71 -14.71 13.23 21.65
CA GLU A 71 -14.42 11.80 21.73
C GLU A 71 -14.95 11.02 20.51
N ALA A 72 -16.08 11.44 19.95
CA ALA A 72 -16.66 10.82 18.76
C ALA A 72 -15.73 11.00 17.54
N THR A 73 -15.18 12.20 17.35
CA THR A 73 -14.29 12.48 16.23
C THR A 73 -12.94 11.76 16.39
N LEU A 74 -12.43 11.64 17.62
CA LEU A 74 -11.24 10.83 17.90
C LEU A 74 -11.47 9.34 17.60
N PHE A 75 -12.66 8.82 17.91
CA PHE A 75 -13.05 7.45 17.60
C PHE A 75 -13.13 7.20 16.09
N ASP A 76 -13.77 8.11 15.34
CA ASP A 76 -13.87 8.03 13.88
C ASP A 76 -12.47 8.05 13.23
N PHE A 77 -11.58 8.89 13.74
CA PHE A 77 -10.20 8.94 13.25
C PHE A 77 -9.43 7.66 13.58
N GLY A 78 -9.57 7.11 14.78
CA GLY A 78 -8.99 5.82 15.15
C GLY A 78 -9.48 4.70 14.23
N SER A 79 -10.76 4.68 13.91
CA SER A 79 -11.38 3.72 12.98
C SER A 79 -10.85 3.87 11.55
N LEU A 80 -10.62 5.11 11.10
CA LEU A 80 -9.99 5.41 9.82
C LEU A 80 -8.55 4.89 9.77
N LEU A 81 -7.73 5.20 10.79
CA LEU A 81 -6.35 4.72 10.85
C LEU A 81 -6.26 3.19 10.88
N ALA A 82 -7.16 2.52 11.63
CA ALA A 82 -7.22 1.07 11.66
C ALA A 82 -7.60 0.48 10.29
N SER A 83 -8.56 1.10 9.59
CA SER A 83 -8.96 0.68 8.23
C SER A 83 -7.81 0.84 7.23
N LEU A 84 -7.08 1.95 7.28
CA LEU A 84 -5.89 2.18 6.47
C LEU A 84 -4.77 1.18 6.80
N GLY A 85 -4.56 0.86 8.08
CA GLY A 85 -3.64 -0.20 8.49
C GLY A 85 -4.01 -1.57 7.91
N GLY A 86 -5.30 -1.91 7.88
CA GLY A 86 -5.80 -3.14 7.25
C GLY A 86 -5.51 -3.19 5.74
N VAL A 87 -5.64 -2.07 5.03
CA VAL A 87 -5.23 -1.97 3.62
C VAL A 87 -3.73 -2.19 3.46
N GLY A 88 -2.91 -1.64 4.37
CA GLY A 88 -1.46 -1.87 4.36
C GLY A 88 -1.08 -3.34 4.48
N CYS A 89 -1.71 -4.08 5.40
CA CYS A 89 -1.49 -5.52 5.55
C CYS A 89 -1.88 -6.31 4.28
N LEU A 90 -2.93 -5.91 3.57
CA LEU A 90 -3.29 -6.55 2.30
C LEU A 90 -2.23 -6.32 1.23
N ILE A 91 -1.66 -5.11 1.17
CA ILE A 91 -0.57 -4.79 0.24
C ILE A 91 0.69 -5.57 0.60
N ASP A 92 1.01 -5.72 1.89
CA ASP A 92 2.12 -6.56 2.35
C ASP A 92 1.96 -8.01 1.85
N GLY A 93 0.76 -8.59 1.95
CA GLY A 93 0.50 -9.92 1.39
C GLY A 93 0.80 -10.03 -0.12
N ILE A 94 0.51 -8.99 -0.91
CA ILE A 94 0.88 -8.93 -2.32
C ILE A 94 2.41 -8.94 -2.47
N THR A 95 3.13 -8.16 -1.65
CA THR A 95 4.60 -8.11 -1.71
C THR A 95 5.24 -9.44 -1.35
N GLU A 96 4.71 -10.15 -0.35
CA GLU A 96 5.21 -11.45 0.08
C GLU A 96 5.01 -12.51 -1.01
N ASP A 97 3.82 -12.56 -1.63
CA ASP A 97 3.51 -13.45 -2.74
C ASP A 97 4.47 -13.22 -3.92
N LEU A 98 4.60 -11.97 -4.37
CA LEU A 98 5.47 -11.63 -5.51
C LEU A 98 6.95 -11.95 -5.22
N GLN A 99 7.42 -11.63 -4.01
CA GLN A 99 8.79 -11.93 -3.60
C GLN A 99 9.04 -13.45 -3.57
N HIS A 100 8.07 -14.23 -3.09
CA HIS A 100 8.15 -15.68 -3.10
C HIS A 100 8.28 -16.23 -4.53
N HIS A 101 7.44 -15.76 -5.46
CA HIS A 101 7.50 -16.19 -6.87
C HIS A 101 8.82 -15.83 -7.56
N ILE A 102 9.35 -14.63 -7.30
CA ILE A 102 10.66 -14.20 -7.81
C ILE A 102 11.77 -15.15 -7.33
N ASN A 103 11.77 -15.48 -6.04
CA ASN A 103 12.78 -16.35 -5.45
C ASN A 103 12.72 -17.76 -6.05
N THR A 104 11.53 -18.32 -6.24
CA THR A 104 11.34 -19.64 -6.88
C THR A 104 11.84 -19.64 -8.33
N LEU A 105 11.55 -18.59 -9.11
CA LEU A 105 12.03 -18.49 -10.50
C LEU A 105 13.55 -18.36 -10.59
N ASN A 106 14.18 -17.66 -9.66
CA ASN A 106 15.64 -17.52 -9.65
C ASN A 106 16.34 -18.81 -9.23
N ALA A 107 15.81 -19.51 -8.21
CA ALA A 107 16.34 -20.80 -7.79
C ALA A 107 16.30 -21.84 -8.92
N ASN A 108 15.24 -21.85 -9.72
CA ASN A 108 15.11 -22.77 -10.86
C ASN A 108 16.03 -22.44 -12.05
N LYS A 109 16.66 -21.26 -12.09
CA LYS A 109 17.65 -20.90 -13.13
C LYS A 109 19.06 -21.37 -12.78
N GLU A 110 19.32 -21.62 -11.51
CA GLU A 110 20.63 -22.05 -11.00
C GLU A 110 20.76 -23.58 -10.91
N ALA A 111 19.66 -24.32 -11.10
CA ALA A 111 19.58 -25.78 -11.12
C ALA A 111 19.64 -26.34 -12.55
#